data_AF-A0A6A6QDH2-F1
#
_entry.id   AF-A0A6A6QDH2-F1
#
_cell.length_a   1.000
_cell.length_b   1.000
_cell.length_c   1.000
_cell.angle_alpha   90.00
_cell.angle_beta   90.00
_cell.angle_gamma   90.00
#
_symmetry.space_group_name_H-M   'P 1'
#
loop_
_entity.id
_entity.type
_entity.pdbx_description
1 polymer ?
#
loop_
_entity_poly.entity_id
_entity_poly.type
_entity_poly.pdbx_seq_one_letter_code
_entity_poly.pdbx_strand_id
1 'polypeptide(L)'
;MAKGLRSSSIKTNRKKLRTRVFAPVEVARTERLSAKLLELASQPRPAKAEMEIDADEAPKDADAPQDPQAEGLSPCISWSLPRSLSSDGAETPPESPMEKQKAQFDEDMFYTLLGVSSDIVGFDIRGDLRLAFDR
;
A
#
# COMPACT_ATOMS: atom_id res chain seq x y z
N MET A 1 27.42 -5.08 -22.63
CA MET A 1 26.27 -5.80 -22.02
C MET A 1 26.13 -5.37 -20.57
N ALA A 2 24.93 -4.97 -20.14
CA ALA A 2 24.67 -4.75 -18.72
C ALA A 2 24.81 -6.08 -17.96
N LYS A 3 25.39 -6.04 -16.76
CA LYS A 3 25.50 -7.24 -15.92
C LYS A 3 24.12 -7.58 -15.35
N GLY A 4 23.72 -8.85 -15.44
CA GLY A 4 22.46 -9.30 -14.87
C GLY A 4 22.41 -9.20 -13.35
N LEU A 5 21.21 -9.14 -12.79
CA LEU A 5 20.94 -9.01 -11.35
C LEU A 5 21.64 -10.08 -10.50
N ARG A 6 21.80 -11.29 -11.07
CA ARG A 6 22.44 -12.43 -10.41
C ARG A 6 23.96 -12.42 -10.48
N SER A 7 24.58 -11.46 -11.17
CA SER A 7 26.03 -11.38 -11.32
C SER A 7 26.72 -11.28 -9.96
N SER A 8 27.82 -12.02 -9.80
CA SER A 8 28.61 -12.06 -8.57
C SER A 8 29.15 -10.68 -8.18
N SER A 9 29.55 -9.89 -9.17
CA SER A 9 30.05 -8.52 -9.01
C SER A 9 28.98 -7.58 -8.41
N ILE A 10 27.73 -7.64 -8.86
CA ILE A 10 26.65 -6.80 -8.30
C ILE A 10 26.32 -7.24 -6.86
N LYS A 11 26.21 -8.54 -6.60
CA LYS A 11 25.88 -9.07 -5.27
C LYS A 11 26.92 -8.69 -4.22
N THR A 12 28.20 -8.86 -4.55
CA THR A 12 29.30 -8.53 -3.63
C THR A 12 29.35 -7.03 -3.32
N ASN A 13 29.10 -6.17 -4.30
CA ASN A 13 29.03 -4.72 -4.08
C ASN A 13 27.83 -4.35 -3.18
N ARG A 14 26.63 -4.88 -3.48
CA ARG A 14 25.44 -4.64 -2.64
C ARG A 14 25.62 -5.11 -1.20
N LYS A 15 26.28 -6.25 -0.96
CA LYS A 15 26.63 -6.71 0.39
C LYS A 15 27.53 -5.71 1.13
N LYS A 16 28.51 -5.11 0.43
CA LYS A 16 29.39 -4.06 0.99
C LYS A 16 28.60 -2.78 1.32
N LEU A 17 27.72 -2.34 0.43
CA LEU A 17 26.87 -1.17 0.69
C LEU A 17 25.91 -1.41 1.87
N ARG A 18 25.28 -2.60 1.92
CA ARG A 18 24.39 -2.96 3.03
C ARG A 18 25.11 -2.92 4.38
N THR A 19 26.31 -3.47 4.45
CA THR A 19 27.07 -3.51 5.72
C THR A 19 27.62 -2.16 6.15
N ARG A 20 28.08 -1.34 5.20
CA ARG A 20 28.78 -0.09 5.53
C ARG A 20 27.88 1.13 5.62
N VAL A 21 26.82 1.17 4.81
CA VAL A 21 25.99 2.37 4.64
C VAL A 21 24.60 2.14 5.20
N PHE A 22 23.91 1.10 4.74
CA PHE A 22 22.49 0.94 5.07
C PHE A 22 22.25 0.36 6.46
N ALA A 23 22.97 -0.69 6.86
CA ALA A 23 22.77 -1.35 8.15
C ALA A 23 23.01 -0.40 9.34
N PRO A 24 24.08 0.41 9.40
CA PRO A 24 24.26 1.37 10.51
C PRO A 24 23.14 2.40 10.61
N VAL A 25 22.62 2.86 9.48
CA VAL A 25 21.53 3.85 9.42
C VAL A 25 20.21 3.22 9.88
N GLU A 26 19.92 1.99 9.46
CA GLU A 26 18.75 1.23 9.90
C GLU A 26 18.79 0.96 11.40
N VAL A 27 19.94 0.54 11.93
CA VAL A 27 20.14 0.34 13.38
C VAL A 27 19.89 1.63 14.15
N ALA A 28 20.51 2.74 13.77
CA ALA A 28 20.30 4.03 14.44
C ALA A 28 18.84 4.50 14.38
N ARG A 29 18.12 4.19 13.29
CA ARG A 29 16.69 4.47 13.18
C ARG A 29 15.89 3.60 14.16
N THR A 30 16.19 2.32 14.25
CA THR A 30 15.50 1.39 15.16
C THR A 30 15.72 1.76 16.62
N GLU A 31 16.93 2.17 17.01
CA GLU A 31 17.26 2.66 18.35
C GLU A 31 16.49 3.93 18.72
N ARG A 32 16.37 4.88 17.78
CA ARG A 32 15.58 6.10 18.00
C ARG A 32 14.10 5.80 18.17
N LEU A 33 13.55 4.86 17.39
CA LEU A 33 12.15 4.49 17.48
C LEU A 33 11.87 3.71 18.77
N SER A 34 12.74 2.77 19.14
CA SER A 34 12.56 2.03 20.39
C SER A 34 12.63 2.94 21.62
N ALA A 35 13.54 3.92 21.63
CA ALA A 35 13.60 4.93 22.69
C ALA A 35 12.29 5.73 22.80
N LYS A 36 11.73 6.19 21.67
CA LYS A 36 10.44 6.89 21.65
C LYS A 36 9.28 6.02 22.13
N LEU A 37 9.27 4.74 21.77
CA LEU A 37 8.24 3.81 22.20
C LEU A 37 8.31 3.55 23.70
N LEU A 38 9.51 3.43 24.27
CA LEU A 38 9.70 3.31 25.72
C LEU A 38 9.28 4.58 26.46
N GLU A 39 9.60 5.76 25.91
CA GLU A 39 9.14 7.03 26.44
C GLU A 39 7.61 7.09 26.47
N LEU A 40 6.93 6.77 25.36
CA LEU A 40 5.47 6.72 25.30
C LEU A 40 4.86 5.69 26.25
N ALA A 41 5.46 4.52 26.39
CA ALA A 41 4.99 3.49 27.33
C ALA A 41 5.14 3.92 28.80
N SER A 42 6.12 4.77 29.11
CA SER A 42 6.32 5.31 30.46
C SER A 42 5.36 6.45 30.81
N GLN A 43 4.70 7.06 29.81
CA GLN A 43 3.72 8.11 30.05
C GLN A 43 2.51 7.53 30.80
N PRO A 44 1.94 8.26 31.77
CA PRO A 44 0.76 7.82 32.47
C PRO A 44 -0.36 7.59 31.44
N ARG A 45 -1.10 6.49 31.60
CA ARG A 45 -2.19 6.14 30.69
C ARG A 45 -3.09 7.37 30.52
N PRO A 46 -3.27 7.88 29.28
CA PRO A 46 -4.17 9.00 29.05
C PRO A 46 -5.55 8.62 29.58
N ALA A 47 -6.27 9.60 30.13
CA ALA A 47 -7.63 9.39 30.61
C ALA A 47 -8.42 8.70 29.50
N LYS A 48 -8.98 7.53 29.81
CA LYS A 48 -9.79 6.75 28.87
C LYS A 48 -10.95 7.65 28.44
N ALA A 49 -10.90 8.19 27.23
CA ALA A 49 -12.11 8.69 26.59
C ALA A 49 -13.01 7.46 26.43
N GLU A 50 -14.21 7.54 27.01
CA GLU A 50 -15.24 6.52 26.98
C GLU A 50 -15.68 6.30 25.52
N MET A 51 -14.97 5.41 24.81
CA MET A 51 -15.52 4.69 23.67
C MET A 51 -15.41 3.21 24.01
N GLU A 52 -16.56 2.66 24.39
CA GLU A 52 -16.85 1.24 24.56
C GLU A 52 -16.42 0.48 23.29
N ILE A 53 -15.39 -0.34 23.39
CA ILE A 53 -15.17 -1.44 22.45
C ILE A 53 -15.54 -2.68 23.25
N ASP A 54 -16.75 -3.17 22.97
CA ASP A 54 -17.32 -4.34 23.60
C ASP A 54 -16.41 -5.55 23.34
N ALA A 55 -16.08 -6.25 24.43
CA ALA A 55 -15.30 -7.47 24.42
C ALA A 55 -16.27 -8.57 24.84
N ASP A 56 -16.67 -9.44 23.91
CA ASP A 56 -17.45 -10.62 24.29
C ASP A 56 -17.05 -11.88 23.50
N GLU A 57 -17.06 -12.99 24.24
CA GLU A 57 -16.42 -14.28 23.98
C GLU A 57 -17.18 -15.18 22.96
N ALA A 58 -16.45 -16.10 22.29
CA ALA A 58 -16.99 -17.25 21.53
C ALA A 58 -17.49 -18.37 22.50
N PRO A 59 -18.27 -19.45 22.13
CA PRO A 59 -18.14 -20.28 20.89
C PRO A 59 -19.35 -21.16 20.37
N LYS A 60 -19.11 -21.89 19.25
CA LYS A 60 -19.61 -23.23 18.78
C LYS A 60 -20.64 -23.39 17.60
N ASP A 61 -20.09 -23.94 16.50
CA ASP A 61 -20.45 -25.09 15.62
C ASP A 61 -21.82 -25.25 14.90
N ALA A 62 -21.81 -25.30 13.55
CA ALA A 62 -22.36 -26.38 12.68
C ALA A 62 -22.16 -26.10 11.15
N ASP A 63 -21.98 -27.18 10.36
CA ASP A 63 -21.51 -27.31 8.96
C ASP A 63 -22.47 -26.93 7.78
N ALA A 64 -21.88 -26.31 6.73
CA ALA A 64 -22.00 -26.40 5.23
C ALA A 64 -23.36 -26.50 4.45
N PRO A 65 -23.48 -26.14 3.12
CA PRO A 65 -22.44 -25.89 2.09
C PRO A 65 -22.61 -24.65 1.14
N GLN A 66 -21.56 -24.50 0.29
CA GLN A 66 -21.17 -23.55 -0.79
C GLN A 66 -22.22 -22.88 -1.72
N ASP A 67 -22.04 -21.58 -2.01
CA ASP A 67 -21.45 -21.05 -3.27
C ASP A 67 -21.10 -19.53 -3.16
N PRO A 68 -20.14 -19.00 -3.96
CA PRO A 68 -19.33 -17.83 -3.59
C PRO A 68 -19.69 -16.58 -4.40
N GLN A 69 -20.50 -15.68 -3.86
CA GLN A 69 -20.52 -14.26 -4.26
C GLN A 69 -21.51 -13.48 -3.39
N ALA A 70 -20.99 -12.71 -2.44
CA ALA A 70 -21.58 -11.47 -1.94
C ALA A 70 -20.66 -10.90 -0.85
N GLU A 71 -19.66 -10.14 -1.29
CA GLU A 71 -19.39 -8.79 -0.76
C GLU A 71 -19.66 -8.61 0.74
N GLY A 72 -18.75 -9.10 1.58
CA GLY A 72 -18.54 -8.47 2.88
C GLY A 72 -18.13 -7.03 2.61
N LEU A 73 -18.96 -6.07 3.07
CA LEU A 73 -19.00 -4.62 2.83
C LEU A 73 -17.68 -3.84 3.05
N SER A 74 -16.59 -4.31 2.45
CA SER A 74 -15.35 -3.57 2.27
C SER A 74 -15.60 -2.56 1.15
N PRO A 75 -15.42 -1.25 1.39
CA PRO A 75 -15.63 -0.26 0.35
C PRO A 75 -14.60 -0.50 -0.76
N CYS A 76 -15.06 -1.04 -1.89
CA CYS A 76 -14.24 -1.17 -3.08
C CYS A 76 -14.46 0.05 -3.98
N ILE A 77 -13.37 0.68 -4.39
CA ILE A 77 -13.39 1.83 -5.31
C ILE A 77 -12.86 1.33 -6.65
N SER A 78 -13.58 1.64 -7.74
CA SER A 78 -13.10 1.43 -9.11
C SER A 78 -12.38 2.68 -9.62
N TRP A 79 -11.23 2.49 -10.24
CA TRP A 79 -10.41 3.58 -10.79
C TRP A 79 -9.86 3.25 -12.17
N SER A 80 -9.88 4.23 -13.08
CA SER A 80 -9.39 4.08 -14.45
C SER A 80 -7.86 4.10 -14.54
N LEU A 81 -7.27 3.17 -15.30
CA LEU A 81 -5.81 3.09 -15.38
C LEU A 81 -5.20 4.40 -15.93
N PRO A 82 -4.16 4.94 -15.28
CA PRO A 82 -3.48 6.13 -15.77
C PRO A 82 -2.78 5.85 -17.09
N ARG A 83 -2.65 6.89 -17.92
CA ARG A 83 -2.05 6.81 -19.25
C ARG A 83 -0.62 6.28 -19.22
N SER A 84 0.11 6.53 -18.13
CA SER A 84 1.45 5.98 -17.89
C SER A 84 1.50 4.45 -17.85
N LEU A 85 0.38 3.77 -17.59
CA LEU A 85 0.27 2.30 -17.54
C LEU A 85 -0.45 1.70 -18.77
N SER A 86 -1.13 2.52 -19.56
CA SER A 86 -1.79 2.10 -20.80
C SER A 86 -0.78 2.01 -21.94
N SER A 87 -0.69 0.85 -22.60
CA SER A 87 0.27 0.65 -23.71
C SER A 87 -0.12 1.38 -25.00
N ASP A 88 -1.32 1.96 -25.07
CA ASP A 88 -1.81 2.81 -26.17
C ASP A 88 -1.22 4.23 -26.06
N GLY A 89 0.11 4.28 -26.06
CA GLY A 89 0.91 5.50 -26.09
C GLY A 89 1.11 6.05 -27.51
N ALA A 90 0.04 6.25 -28.27
CA ALA A 90 -0.01 7.05 -29.51
C ALA A 90 -1.49 7.06 -29.90
N GLU A 91 -2.30 8.11 -29.76
CA GLU A 91 -2.17 9.40 -30.43
C GLU A 91 -3.11 10.39 -29.74
N THR A 92 -2.58 11.35 -29.00
CA THR A 92 -3.12 12.72 -28.82
C THR A 92 -2.36 13.37 -27.65
N PRO A 93 -1.42 14.26 -27.95
CA PRO A 93 -0.83 15.14 -26.94
C PRO A 93 -1.94 15.98 -26.29
N PRO A 94 -1.94 16.16 -24.96
CA PRO A 94 -2.89 17.06 -24.31
C PRO A 94 -2.68 18.48 -24.86
N GLU A 95 -3.72 19.01 -25.51
CA GLU A 95 -3.66 20.25 -26.29
C GLU A 95 -3.68 21.51 -25.41
N SER A 96 -3.92 21.37 -24.10
CA SER A 96 -4.01 22.51 -23.17
C SER A 96 -3.21 22.31 -21.87
N PRO A 97 -2.66 23.40 -21.28
CA PRO A 97 -1.93 23.34 -20.00
C PRO A 97 -2.79 22.83 -18.82
N MET A 98 -4.09 23.10 -18.86
CA MET A 98 -5.04 22.71 -17.81
C MET A 98 -5.29 21.21 -17.78
N GLU A 99 -5.36 20.55 -18.94
CA GLU A 99 -5.53 19.09 -19.04
C GLU A 99 -4.30 18.34 -18.56
N LYS A 100 -3.09 18.88 -18.81
CA LYS A 100 -1.84 18.31 -18.28
C LYS A 100 -1.83 18.30 -16.76
N GLN A 101 -2.25 19.40 -16.13
CA GLN A 101 -2.31 19.50 -14.67
C GLN A 101 -3.34 18.53 -14.08
N LYS A 102 -4.51 18.41 -14.72
CA LYS A 102 -5.53 17.45 -14.28
C LYS A 102 -5.06 16.00 -14.41
N ALA A 103 -4.47 15.65 -15.55
CA ALA A 103 -3.93 14.30 -15.76
C ALA A 103 -2.84 13.95 -14.73
N GLN A 104 -1.96 14.91 -14.43
CA GLN A 104 -0.93 14.72 -13.41
C GLN A 104 -1.53 14.54 -12.00
N PHE A 105 -2.54 15.32 -11.65
CA PHE A 105 -3.26 15.17 -10.39
C PHE A 105 -3.98 13.81 -10.29
N ASP A 106 -4.65 13.38 -11.37
CA ASP A 106 -5.34 12.09 -11.42
C ASP A 106 -4.35 10.91 -11.28
N GLU A 107 -3.15 11.02 -11.85
CA GLU A 107 -2.07 10.03 -11.66
C GLU A 107 -1.56 10.00 -10.21
N ASP A 108 -1.26 11.17 -9.62
CA ASP A 108 -0.79 11.26 -8.24
C ASP A 108 -1.84 10.70 -7.27
N MET A 109 -3.12 11.00 -7.51
CA MET A 109 -4.24 10.52 -6.71
C MET A 109 -4.42 9.00 -6.86
N PHE A 110 -4.27 8.45 -8.07
CA PHE A 110 -4.30 7.01 -8.31
C PHE A 110 -3.23 6.27 -7.52
N TYR A 111 -1.97 6.72 -7.59
CA TYR A 111 -0.88 6.05 -6.87
C TYR A 111 -0.99 6.21 -5.35
N THR A 112 -1.53 7.33 -4.88
CA THR A 112 -1.84 7.52 -3.45
C THR A 112 -2.90 6.52 -3.01
N LEU A 113 -3.99 6.38 -3.78
CA LEU A 113 -5.07 5.48 -3.46
C LEU A 113 -4.63 4.00 -3.51
N LEU A 114 -3.81 3.63 -4.48
CA LEU A 114 -3.18 2.31 -4.58
C LEU A 114 -2.23 2.02 -3.41
N GLY A 115 -1.55 3.04 -2.88
CA GLY A 115 -0.67 2.89 -1.71
C GLY A 115 -1.42 2.70 -0.39
N VAL A 116 -2.67 3.15 -0.31
CA VAL A 116 -3.53 3.04 0.87
C VAL A 116 -4.48 1.85 0.77
N SER A 117 -4.71 1.30 -0.44
CA SER A 117 -5.55 0.11 -0.62
C SER A 117 -4.95 -1.11 0.05
N SER A 118 -5.81 -1.90 0.70
CA SER A 118 -5.42 -3.15 1.35
C SER A 118 -5.16 -4.26 0.33
N ASP A 119 -5.99 -4.35 -0.72
CA ASP A 119 -5.84 -5.36 -1.75
C ASP A 119 -6.37 -4.90 -3.12
N ILE A 120 -5.92 -5.58 -4.18
CA ILE A 120 -6.40 -5.41 -5.55
C ILE A 120 -7.36 -6.57 -5.84
N VAL A 121 -8.65 -6.25 -5.92
CA VAL A 121 -9.71 -7.24 -6.15
C VAL A 121 -9.68 -7.75 -7.60
N GLY A 122 -9.29 -6.89 -8.54
CA GLY A 122 -9.21 -7.22 -9.95
C GLY A 122 -9.64 -6.08 -10.85
N PHE A 123 -10.16 -6.40 -12.03
CA PHE A 123 -10.66 -5.43 -13.00
C PHE A 123 -12.18 -5.56 -13.15
N ASP A 124 -12.85 -4.42 -13.30
CA ASP A 124 -14.28 -4.38 -13.63
C ASP A 124 -14.53 -4.74 -15.10
N ILE A 125 -15.79 -4.96 -15.46
CA ILE A 125 -16.23 -5.18 -16.86
C ILE A 125 -15.87 -4.02 -17.80
N ARG A 126 -15.58 -2.84 -17.25
CA ARG A 126 -15.14 -1.64 -17.97
C ARG A 126 -13.62 -1.57 -18.15
N GLY A 127 -12.86 -2.47 -17.53
CA GLY A 127 -11.40 -2.44 -17.49
C GLY A 127 -10.81 -1.56 -16.40
N ASP A 128 -11.64 -1.01 -15.51
CA ASP A 128 -11.18 -0.21 -14.37
C ASP A 128 -10.65 -1.11 -13.25
N LEU A 129 -9.58 -0.68 -12.57
CA LEU A 129 -8.98 -1.40 -11.46
C LEU A 129 -9.84 -1.24 -10.20
N ARG A 130 -10.15 -2.35 -9.53
CA ARG A 130 -10.88 -2.37 -8.26
C ARG A 130 -9.93 -2.54 -7.09
N LEU A 131 -9.96 -1.57 -6.20
CA LEU A 131 -9.16 -1.50 -4.98
C LEU A 131 -10.06 -1.71 -3.77
N ALA A 132 -9.66 -2.62 -2.87
CA ALA A 132 -10.31 -2.84 -1.59
C ALA A 132 -9.61 -2.03 -0.48
N PHE A 133 -10.41 -1.50 0.45
CA PHE A 133 -9.93 -0.83 1.65
C PHE A 133 -10.49 -1.55 2.87
N ASP A 134 -9.62 -1.87 3.82
CA ASP A 134 -10.06 -2.30 5.14
C ASP A 134 -10.66 -1.11 5.90
N ARG A 135 -11.68 -1.38 6.71
CA ARG A 135 -12.30 -0.38 7.61
C ARG A 135 -11.48 -0.19 8.88
#